data_AF-A0A537F2I5-F1
#
_entry.id   AF-A0A537F2I5-F1
#
_cell.length_a   1.000
_cell.length_b   1.000
_cell.length_c   1.000
_cell.angle_alpha   90.00
_cell.angle_beta   90.00
_cell.angle_gamma   90.00
#
_symmetry.space_group_name_H-M   'P 1'
#
loop_
_entity.id
_entity.type
_entity.pdbx_description
1 polymer ?
#
loop_
_entity_poly.entity_id
_entity_poly.type
_entity_poly.pdbx_seq_one_letter_code
_entity_poly.pdbx_strand_id
1 'polypeptide(L)'
;RTLLIMFSLIVVSLSTLSPLVSEGRAELSFTFAFAGDTGQYSGSFANSAASLQALPPGLSFFVDVGDISYNGTSNGFPPTGNEVLWCNFVKTNIQPNLGPNFPWIQVVGNHEDGNSTFAKDGYIDAFTSSNCLPKPAGIGFIPSTAGCPDASLYSGCYGREGYWDFPVDRPLARFIMIAGSEKVGNGTTAGYNYCPLSACNNLNFDKRWNWLKGVIDQAKADGEWVIVFDHKPCLSPDLETSCEGNGTFNGHNPSAQMWNLFFSEGVDLVINGHAHLHARSKQLTCLGPTEPSSASLTSVVYSPSCVADDGSDNVYTRGKGVVNVIDGAFSQTDDQINFTRPATSYFATAMSARYSPTPSSHVCCLVNGSPEDMNSGIGFGEITITADQLSYTWQMSLETRFIGSQSPTFSDTFVIRNNPPGQSSTLFGGIGGFFNENWMISIATAAALSIPVIILRIRIAGRKHRQPLP
;
A
#
# COMPACT_ATOMS: atom_id res chain seq x y z
N ARG A 1 -45.52 -72.58 13.60
CA ARG A 1 -44.66 -71.80 14.53
C ARG A 1 -44.04 -70.68 13.73
N THR A 2 -44.48 -69.46 14.05
CA THR A 2 -43.94 -68.12 13.76
C THR A 2 -43.12 -67.93 12.47
N LEU A 3 -43.77 -67.45 11.41
CA LEU A 3 -43.08 -66.82 10.27
C LEU A 3 -43.27 -65.30 10.40
N LEU A 4 -42.24 -64.61 10.89
CA LEU A 4 -42.16 -63.15 10.84
C LEU A 4 -41.95 -62.73 9.39
N ILE A 5 -42.95 -62.06 8.82
CA ILE A 5 -42.81 -61.35 7.55
C ILE A 5 -42.29 -59.94 7.89
N MET A 6 -40.99 -59.72 7.74
CA MET A 6 -40.41 -58.38 7.81
C MET A 6 -40.67 -57.65 6.49
N PHE A 7 -41.53 -56.63 6.56
CA PHE A 7 -41.66 -55.60 5.54
C PHE A 7 -40.40 -54.72 5.58
N SER A 8 -39.60 -54.74 4.51
CA SER A 8 -38.59 -53.71 4.27
C SER A 8 -39.11 -52.77 3.21
N LEU A 9 -39.63 -51.61 3.64
CA LEU A 9 -39.86 -50.46 2.78
C LEU A 9 -38.51 -49.95 2.26
N ILE A 10 -38.26 -50.12 0.96
CA ILE A 10 -37.20 -49.38 0.27
C ILE A 10 -37.86 -48.09 -0.24
N VAL A 11 -37.69 -47.00 0.50
CA VAL A 11 -37.97 -45.65 -0.01
C VAL A 11 -36.79 -45.28 -0.92
N VAL A 12 -37.00 -45.35 -2.23
CA VAL A 12 -36.05 -44.79 -3.20
C VAL A 12 -36.24 -43.27 -3.17
N SER A 13 -35.46 -42.58 -2.36
CA SER A 13 -35.31 -41.13 -2.45
C SER A 13 -34.54 -40.82 -3.74
N LEU A 14 -35.25 -40.42 -4.80
CA LEU A 14 -34.66 -39.72 -5.94
C LEU A 14 -34.13 -38.37 -5.40
N SER A 15 -32.90 -38.36 -4.89
CA SER A 15 -32.15 -37.14 -4.70
C SER A 15 -31.76 -36.64 -6.08
N THR A 16 -32.52 -35.66 -6.58
CA THR A 16 -32.08 -34.80 -7.68
C THR A 16 -30.77 -34.16 -7.25
N LEU A 17 -29.65 -34.69 -7.74
CA LEU A 17 -28.36 -33.99 -7.75
C LEU A 17 -28.53 -32.78 -8.68
N SER A 18 -29.11 -31.72 -8.15
CA SER A 18 -28.85 -30.39 -8.69
C SER A 18 -27.33 -30.19 -8.58
N PRO A 19 -26.60 -29.89 -9.67
CA PRO A 19 -25.27 -29.36 -9.49
C PRO A 19 -25.45 -28.10 -8.63
N LEU A 20 -24.86 -28.09 -7.45
CA LEU A 20 -24.51 -26.84 -6.79
C LEU A 20 -23.60 -26.13 -7.78
N VAL A 21 -24.20 -25.31 -8.63
CA VAL A 21 -23.48 -24.22 -9.28
C VAL A 21 -23.05 -23.37 -8.09
N SER A 22 -21.81 -23.56 -7.66
CA SER A 22 -21.11 -22.55 -6.90
C SER A 22 -21.06 -21.35 -7.85
N GLU A 23 -22.05 -20.47 -7.77
CA GLU A 23 -21.92 -19.12 -8.29
C GLU A 23 -20.67 -18.59 -7.63
N GLY A 24 -19.56 -18.55 -8.39
CA GLY A 24 -18.33 -17.95 -7.94
C GLY A 24 -18.66 -16.52 -7.61
N ARG A 25 -18.77 -16.22 -6.31
CA ARG A 25 -18.93 -14.85 -5.84
C ARG A 25 -17.77 -14.09 -6.46
N ALA A 26 -18.07 -13.09 -7.31
CA ALA A 26 -17.04 -12.24 -7.87
C ALA A 26 -16.13 -11.78 -6.73
N GLU A 27 -14.83 -12.01 -6.88
CA GLU A 27 -13.85 -11.61 -5.88
C GLU A 27 -14.02 -10.12 -5.63
N LEU A 28 -14.11 -9.71 -4.36
CA LEU A 28 -14.23 -8.30 -4.05
C LEU A 28 -12.89 -7.65 -4.40
N SER A 29 -12.92 -6.67 -5.28
CA SER A 29 -11.76 -5.88 -5.65
C SER A 29 -12.13 -4.42 -5.85
N PHE A 30 -11.15 -3.54 -5.67
CA PHE A 30 -11.25 -2.14 -6.10
C PHE A 30 -9.89 -1.62 -6.52
N THR A 31 -9.91 -0.55 -7.31
CA THR A 31 -8.71 0.12 -7.80
C THR A 31 -8.75 1.58 -7.38
N PHE A 32 -7.63 2.13 -6.91
CA PHE A 32 -7.46 3.55 -6.66
C PHE A 32 -6.13 4.02 -7.26
N ALA A 33 -6.02 5.33 -7.48
CA ALA A 33 -4.77 5.95 -7.90
C ALA A 33 -4.27 6.95 -6.84
N PHE A 34 -3.00 7.28 -6.88
CA PHE A 34 -2.39 8.26 -6.00
C PHE A 34 -1.19 8.92 -6.64
N ALA A 35 -0.87 10.12 -6.19
CA ALA A 35 0.43 10.77 -6.34
C ALA A 35 0.46 12.00 -5.41
N GLY A 36 1.64 12.54 -5.12
CA GLY A 36 1.79 13.86 -4.52
C GLY A 36 2.13 14.92 -5.56
N ASP A 37 2.29 16.15 -5.09
CA ASP A 37 3.02 17.18 -5.80
C ASP A 37 2.29 17.58 -7.11
N THR A 38 0.96 17.69 -7.01
CA THR A 38 0.06 17.73 -8.17
C THR A 38 0.13 19.04 -8.93
N GLY A 39 0.25 20.16 -8.22
CA GLY A 39 0.59 21.49 -8.73
C GLY A 39 -0.38 22.13 -9.74
N GLN A 40 -0.47 23.45 -9.69
CA GLN A 40 -1.15 24.25 -10.71
C GLN A 40 -0.55 25.66 -10.78
N TYR A 41 0.66 25.77 -11.31
CA TYR A 41 1.31 27.05 -11.61
C TYR A 41 1.95 26.99 -13.00
N SER A 42 2.44 28.12 -13.51
CA SER A 42 2.91 28.23 -14.91
C SER A 42 3.98 27.21 -15.30
N GLY A 43 4.81 26.76 -14.35
CA GLY A 43 5.86 25.77 -14.57
C GLY A 43 5.38 24.31 -14.64
N SER A 44 4.24 23.97 -14.00
CA SER A 44 3.72 22.60 -13.94
C SER A 44 2.33 22.42 -14.55
N PHE A 45 1.67 23.49 -15.01
CA PHE A 45 0.28 23.47 -15.46
C PHE A 45 0.00 22.42 -16.55
N ALA A 46 0.83 22.37 -17.60
CA ALA A 46 0.65 21.42 -18.69
C ALA A 46 0.91 19.97 -18.25
N ASN A 47 1.90 19.78 -17.37
CA ASN A 47 2.26 18.50 -16.78
C ASN A 47 1.11 17.95 -15.92
N SER A 48 0.61 18.77 -15.00
CA SER A 48 -0.52 18.42 -14.14
C SER A 48 -1.78 18.13 -14.96
N ALA A 49 -2.06 18.93 -15.99
CA ALA A 49 -3.19 18.69 -16.89
C ALA A 49 -3.07 17.34 -17.62
N ALA A 50 -1.86 17.00 -18.11
CA ALA A 50 -1.61 15.71 -18.76
C ALA A 50 -1.83 14.54 -17.79
N SER A 51 -1.32 14.63 -16.56
CA SER A 51 -1.51 13.61 -15.53
C SER A 51 -2.98 13.44 -15.12
N LEU A 52 -3.71 14.53 -14.91
CA LEU A 52 -5.14 14.49 -14.60
C LEU A 52 -5.98 13.87 -15.74
N GLN A 53 -5.64 14.20 -17.00
CA GLN A 53 -6.33 13.65 -18.17
C GLN A 53 -5.97 12.20 -18.47
N ALA A 54 -4.82 11.72 -17.97
CA ALA A 54 -4.36 10.34 -18.11
C ALA A 54 -5.02 9.38 -17.12
N LEU A 55 -5.65 9.88 -16.05
CA LEU A 55 -6.34 9.03 -15.07
C LEU A 55 -7.42 8.16 -15.74
N PRO A 56 -7.35 6.82 -15.61
CA PRO A 56 -8.25 5.92 -16.32
C PRO A 56 -9.66 5.90 -15.71
N PRO A 57 -10.71 5.59 -16.49
CA PRO A 57 -12.03 5.31 -15.93
C PRO A 57 -12.00 4.06 -15.04
N GLY A 58 -12.92 3.98 -14.07
CA GLY A 58 -13.08 2.80 -13.21
C GLY A 58 -12.33 2.84 -11.87
N LEU A 59 -11.54 3.89 -11.62
CA LEU A 59 -10.98 4.15 -10.30
C LEU A 59 -12.10 4.39 -9.27
N SER A 60 -11.84 4.00 -8.02
CA SER A 60 -12.75 4.21 -6.89
C SER A 60 -12.55 5.57 -6.24
N PHE A 61 -11.29 6.03 -6.16
CA PHE A 61 -10.88 7.32 -5.64
C PHE A 61 -9.44 7.64 -6.08
N PHE A 62 -9.04 8.90 -5.92
CA PHE A 62 -7.63 9.33 -6.01
C PHE A 62 -7.18 9.88 -4.65
N VAL A 63 -5.93 9.62 -4.27
CA VAL A 63 -5.31 10.21 -3.08
C VAL A 63 -4.17 11.14 -3.50
N ASP A 64 -4.35 12.43 -3.24
CA ASP A 64 -3.36 13.48 -3.42
C ASP A 64 -2.49 13.57 -2.16
N VAL A 65 -1.23 13.17 -2.28
CA VAL A 65 -0.30 12.91 -1.16
C VAL A 65 0.52 14.16 -0.84
N GLY A 66 -0.15 15.30 -0.66
CA GLY A 66 0.45 16.56 -0.25
C GLY A 66 1.13 17.33 -1.37
N ASP A 67 1.46 18.58 -1.07
CA ASP A 67 1.97 19.59 -1.99
C ASP A 67 1.04 19.79 -3.20
N ILE A 68 -0.14 20.30 -2.86
CA ILE A 68 -1.33 20.28 -3.70
C ILE A 68 -1.23 21.30 -4.83
N SER A 69 -1.09 22.58 -4.52
CA SER A 69 -1.22 23.62 -5.56
C SER A 69 0.10 24.22 -6.03
N TYR A 70 1.09 24.33 -5.13
CA TYR A 70 2.27 25.20 -5.26
C TYR A 70 1.93 26.65 -5.63
N ASN A 71 0.67 27.04 -5.57
CA ASN A 71 0.19 28.25 -6.19
C ASN A 71 0.10 29.39 -5.16
N GLY A 72 1.04 29.50 -4.23
CA GLY A 72 1.00 30.52 -3.18
C GLY A 72 2.02 31.62 -3.34
N THR A 73 2.58 32.07 -2.21
CA THR A 73 3.51 33.19 -2.18
C THR A 73 4.77 32.96 -3.00
N SER A 74 5.19 31.70 -3.12
CA SER A 74 6.30 31.24 -3.97
C SER A 74 6.10 31.61 -5.45
N ASN A 75 4.84 31.71 -5.88
CA ASN A 75 4.42 31.98 -7.25
C ASN A 75 3.66 33.31 -7.41
N GLY A 76 3.79 34.22 -6.43
CA GLY A 76 3.22 35.58 -6.50
C GLY A 76 1.72 35.67 -6.15
N PHE A 77 1.14 34.61 -5.60
CA PHE A 77 -0.25 34.57 -5.14
C PHE A 77 -0.32 34.82 -3.63
N PRO A 78 -1.49 35.25 -3.10
CA PRO A 78 -1.68 35.28 -1.66
C PRO A 78 -1.54 33.87 -1.06
N PRO A 79 -1.18 33.74 0.23
CA PRO A 79 -1.09 32.44 0.91
C PRO A 79 -2.35 31.58 0.88
N THR A 80 -3.51 32.21 0.63
CA THR A 80 -4.83 31.57 0.60
C THR A 80 -5.75 32.36 -0.31
N GLY A 81 -6.83 31.73 -0.78
CA GLY A 81 -7.92 32.39 -1.52
C GLY A 81 -7.93 32.07 -3.01
N ASN A 82 -7.01 31.25 -3.48
CA ASN A 82 -6.87 30.80 -4.86
C ASN A 82 -6.98 29.27 -5.00
N GLU A 83 -7.22 28.53 -3.91
CA GLU A 83 -7.37 27.08 -3.89
C GLU A 83 -8.46 26.65 -4.89
N VAL A 84 -9.58 27.39 -4.95
CA VAL A 84 -10.68 27.20 -5.92
C VAL A 84 -10.19 27.09 -7.36
N LEU A 85 -9.12 27.79 -7.76
CA LEU A 85 -8.56 27.69 -9.11
C LEU A 85 -8.01 26.28 -9.37
N TRP A 86 -7.35 25.71 -8.38
CA TRP A 86 -6.80 24.35 -8.43
C TRP A 86 -7.91 23.32 -8.42
N CYS A 87 -8.90 23.47 -7.53
CA CYS A 87 -10.01 22.52 -7.43
C CYS A 87 -10.85 22.47 -8.72
N ASN A 88 -11.09 23.63 -9.34
CA ASN A 88 -11.79 23.70 -10.62
C ASN A 88 -10.95 23.11 -11.76
N PHE A 89 -9.64 23.32 -11.72
CA PHE A 89 -8.72 22.73 -12.68
C PHE A 89 -8.70 21.19 -12.58
N VAL A 90 -8.60 20.63 -11.37
CA VAL A 90 -8.73 19.19 -11.15
C VAL A 90 -10.06 18.68 -11.69
N LYS A 91 -11.18 19.26 -11.23
CA LYS A 91 -12.54 18.87 -11.68
C LYS A 91 -12.66 18.91 -13.20
N THR A 92 -12.14 19.93 -13.85
CA THR A 92 -12.22 20.09 -15.31
C THR A 92 -11.43 19.00 -16.04
N ASN A 93 -10.21 18.70 -15.59
CA ASN A 93 -9.33 17.78 -16.29
C ASN A 93 -9.68 16.30 -16.06
N ILE A 94 -10.26 15.94 -14.91
CA ILE A 94 -10.69 14.56 -14.64
C ILE A 94 -12.09 14.24 -15.20
N GLN A 95 -12.92 15.27 -15.45
CA GLN A 95 -14.31 15.11 -15.87
C GLN A 95 -14.51 14.18 -17.08
N PRO A 96 -13.64 14.17 -18.11
CA PRO A 96 -13.79 13.27 -19.26
C PRO A 96 -13.78 11.77 -18.90
N ASN A 97 -12.94 11.36 -17.94
CA ASN A 97 -12.74 9.93 -17.64
C ASN A 97 -13.45 9.49 -16.35
N LEU A 98 -13.52 10.37 -15.35
CA LEU A 98 -13.93 10.03 -13.98
C LEU A 98 -15.22 10.72 -13.55
N GLY A 99 -15.61 11.79 -14.25
CA GLY A 99 -16.77 12.60 -13.92
C GLY A 99 -16.52 13.64 -12.81
N PRO A 100 -17.43 14.61 -12.64
CA PRO A 100 -17.19 15.80 -11.81
C PRO A 100 -17.28 15.56 -10.30
N ASN A 101 -17.81 14.40 -9.88
CA ASN A 101 -18.01 14.03 -8.47
C ASN A 101 -17.06 12.90 -8.03
N PHE A 102 -16.03 12.63 -8.82
CA PHE A 102 -15.07 11.58 -8.51
C PHE A 102 -14.43 11.82 -7.12
N PRO A 103 -14.34 10.79 -6.25
CA PRO A 103 -13.78 10.96 -4.92
C PRO A 103 -12.29 11.34 -4.96
N TRP A 104 -11.99 12.56 -4.51
CA TRP A 104 -10.64 13.09 -4.39
C TRP A 104 -10.26 13.27 -2.92
N ILE A 105 -9.29 12.50 -2.45
CA ILE A 105 -8.80 12.51 -1.07
C ILE A 105 -7.50 13.31 -1.03
N GLN A 106 -7.33 14.14 0.00
CA GLN A 106 -6.16 15.02 0.13
C GLN A 106 -5.46 14.69 1.43
N VAL A 107 -4.13 14.63 1.41
CA VAL A 107 -3.24 14.54 2.56
C VAL A 107 -2.41 15.82 2.58
N VAL A 108 -2.15 16.37 3.75
CA VAL A 108 -1.36 17.60 3.89
C VAL A 108 0.11 17.34 3.58
N GLY A 109 0.72 18.23 2.79
CA GLY A 109 2.17 18.36 2.63
C GLY A 109 2.68 19.69 3.20
N ASN A 110 3.99 19.94 3.08
CA ASN A 110 4.60 21.14 3.64
C ASN A 110 4.19 22.43 2.91
N HIS A 111 3.70 22.35 1.67
CA HIS A 111 3.14 23.50 0.98
C HIS A 111 1.74 23.90 1.50
N GLU A 112 1.05 23.00 2.20
CA GLU A 112 -0.28 23.22 2.79
C GLU A 112 -0.31 23.28 4.33
N ASP A 113 0.85 23.23 4.98
CA ASP A 113 0.96 23.32 6.44
C ASP A 113 0.72 24.77 6.96
N GLY A 114 0.92 25.76 6.10
CA GLY A 114 0.74 27.19 6.38
C GLY A 114 1.84 27.85 7.22
N ASN A 115 2.88 27.09 7.56
CA ASN A 115 4.00 27.50 8.39
C ASN A 115 5.34 27.51 7.64
N SER A 116 5.39 27.01 6.41
CA SER A 116 6.49 27.22 5.48
C SER A 116 6.92 28.69 5.42
N THR A 117 8.19 28.98 5.77
CA THR A 117 8.80 30.32 5.68
C THR A 117 9.13 30.74 4.24
N PHE A 118 9.15 29.78 3.32
CA PHE A 118 9.63 29.99 1.94
C PHE A 118 8.50 29.92 0.89
N ALA A 119 7.37 29.30 1.22
CA ALA A 119 6.24 29.12 0.31
C ALA A 119 4.97 28.83 1.11
N LYS A 120 4.18 29.87 1.45
CA LYS A 120 2.85 29.64 1.98
C LYS A 120 1.91 29.39 0.81
N ASP A 121 1.68 28.12 0.50
CA ASP A 121 0.94 27.70 -0.70
C ASP A 121 -0.47 27.20 -0.40
N GLY A 122 -0.87 27.33 0.87
CA GLY A 122 -2.23 27.21 1.34
C GLY A 122 -2.31 26.72 2.77
N TYR A 123 -3.53 26.47 3.21
CA TYR A 123 -3.81 25.60 4.34
C TYR A 123 -4.63 24.43 3.82
N ILE A 124 -4.35 23.22 4.30
CA ILE A 124 -5.13 22.01 3.97
C ILE A 124 -6.65 22.21 4.16
N ASP A 125 -7.07 23.06 5.10
CA ASP A 125 -8.48 23.35 5.36
C ASP A 125 -9.17 24.06 4.19
N ALA A 126 -8.45 24.90 3.45
CA ALA A 126 -9.00 25.59 2.29
C ALA A 126 -9.23 24.63 1.12
N PHE A 127 -8.29 23.70 0.92
CA PHE A 127 -8.36 22.61 -0.06
C PHE A 127 -9.45 21.57 0.27
N THR A 128 -9.69 21.33 1.55
CA THR A 128 -10.73 20.41 2.03
C THR A 128 -12.05 21.09 2.38
N SER A 129 -12.19 22.39 2.08
CA SER A 129 -13.41 23.16 2.35
C SER A 129 -14.53 22.81 1.36
N SER A 130 -15.76 23.22 1.69
CA SER A 130 -16.93 23.08 0.80
C SER A 130 -16.78 23.82 -0.54
N ASN A 131 -15.88 24.81 -0.61
CA ASN A 131 -15.65 25.59 -1.83
C ASN A 131 -14.63 24.92 -2.76
N CYS A 132 -13.96 23.85 -2.32
CA CYS A 132 -12.94 23.13 -3.08
C CYS A 132 -13.33 21.65 -3.29
N LEU A 133 -12.54 20.72 -2.74
CA LEU A 133 -12.70 19.27 -2.78
C LEU A 133 -12.86 18.76 -1.35
N PRO A 134 -14.06 18.89 -0.75
CA PRO A 134 -14.29 18.42 0.61
C PRO A 134 -14.18 16.90 0.70
N LYS A 135 -14.11 16.38 1.92
CA LYS A 135 -14.16 14.93 2.17
C LYS A 135 -15.26 14.26 1.35
N PRO A 136 -14.92 13.28 0.49
CA PRO A 136 -15.93 12.60 -0.30
C PRO A 136 -17.00 11.91 0.57
N ALA A 137 -18.25 11.93 0.12
CA ALA A 137 -19.38 11.36 0.88
C ALA A 137 -19.28 9.83 1.04
N GLY A 138 -18.73 9.13 0.05
CA GLY A 138 -18.52 7.68 0.07
C GLY A 138 -17.28 7.21 0.85
N ILE A 139 -16.49 8.14 1.40
CA ILE A 139 -15.31 7.83 2.21
C ILE A 139 -15.67 7.98 3.68
N GLY A 140 -15.73 6.84 4.37
CA GLY A 140 -16.03 6.70 5.80
C GLY A 140 -14.86 7.10 6.70
N PHE A 141 -14.35 8.32 6.54
CA PHE A 141 -13.22 8.82 7.32
C PHE A 141 -13.53 8.89 8.82
N ILE A 142 -12.60 8.36 9.61
CA ILE A 142 -12.61 8.39 11.06
C ILE A 142 -11.43 9.27 11.52
N PRO A 143 -11.70 10.39 12.21
CA PRO A 143 -10.66 11.29 12.68
C PRO A 143 -9.85 10.68 13.82
N SER A 144 -8.59 11.09 13.95
CA SER A 144 -7.74 10.66 15.06
C SER A 144 -8.27 11.04 16.44
N THR A 145 -8.13 10.12 17.39
CA THR A 145 -8.42 10.36 18.81
C THR A 145 -7.22 10.98 19.56
N ALA A 146 -6.04 11.03 18.94
CA ALA A 146 -4.91 11.81 19.46
C ALA A 146 -5.23 13.31 19.45
N GLY A 147 -6.09 13.75 18.53
CA GLY A 147 -6.62 15.10 18.43
C GLY A 147 -5.90 15.92 17.37
N CYS A 148 -6.65 16.75 16.68
CA CYS A 148 -6.14 17.72 15.73
C CYS A 148 -6.34 19.10 16.34
N PRO A 149 -5.34 19.64 17.08
CA PRO A 149 -5.52 20.84 17.88
C PRO A 149 -5.90 22.07 17.04
N ASP A 150 -5.57 22.06 15.76
CA ASP A 150 -5.85 23.12 14.80
C ASP A 150 -7.16 22.89 14.03
N ALA A 151 -8.04 21.97 14.47
CA ALA A 151 -9.27 21.54 13.76
C ALA A 151 -10.39 22.59 13.76
N SER A 152 -10.16 23.80 14.29
CA SER A 152 -11.18 24.84 14.44
C SER A 152 -11.63 25.46 13.11
N LEU A 153 -11.01 25.08 11.99
CA LEU A 153 -11.29 25.62 10.66
C LEU A 153 -11.71 24.49 9.69
N TYR A 154 -13.00 24.52 9.35
CA TYR A 154 -13.66 23.94 8.17
C TYR A 154 -13.61 22.43 7.83
N SER A 155 -12.77 21.57 8.43
CA SER A 155 -12.80 20.13 8.08
C SER A 155 -12.36 19.15 9.17
N GLY A 156 -12.12 19.62 10.40
CA GLY A 156 -11.76 18.74 11.52
C GLY A 156 -10.35 18.17 11.37
N CYS A 157 -10.21 16.84 11.40
CA CYS A 157 -8.94 16.14 11.19
C CYS A 157 -8.70 15.68 9.75
N TYR A 158 -9.68 15.90 8.85
CA TYR A 158 -9.57 15.41 7.48
C TYR A 158 -8.45 16.14 6.74
N GLY A 159 -7.66 15.37 5.98
CA GLY A 159 -6.42 15.84 5.36
C GLY A 159 -5.21 15.90 6.28
N ARG A 160 -5.35 15.57 7.57
CA ARG A 160 -4.26 15.69 8.56
C ARG A 160 -3.95 14.37 9.25
N GLU A 161 -4.93 13.80 9.93
CA GLU A 161 -4.68 12.62 10.77
C GLU A 161 -5.97 11.83 11.00
N GLY A 162 -6.02 10.61 10.46
CA GLY A 162 -7.17 9.74 10.58
C GLY A 162 -7.03 8.53 9.66
N TYR A 163 -8.11 7.76 9.52
CA TYR A 163 -8.14 6.60 8.64
C TYR A 163 -9.50 6.40 8.00
N TRP A 164 -9.56 5.55 6.98
CA TRP A 164 -10.80 5.04 6.44
C TRP A 164 -10.61 3.61 5.95
N ASP A 165 -11.69 2.85 6.03
CA ASP A 165 -11.73 1.46 5.58
C ASP A 165 -12.51 1.40 4.26
N PHE A 166 -12.00 0.64 3.29
CA PHE A 166 -12.63 0.55 1.97
C PHE A 166 -12.60 -0.88 1.40
N PRO A 167 -13.70 -1.32 0.74
CA PRO A 167 -15.02 -0.70 0.71
C PRO A 167 -15.68 -0.62 2.10
N VAL A 168 -16.49 0.41 2.36
CA VAL A 168 -17.04 0.70 3.71
C VAL A 168 -17.78 -0.49 4.33
N ASP A 169 -18.55 -1.25 3.54
CA ASP A 169 -19.36 -2.36 4.07
C ASP A 169 -18.60 -3.68 4.25
N ARG A 170 -17.49 -3.84 3.51
CA ARG A 170 -16.65 -5.04 3.52
C ARG A 170 -15.20 -4.63 3.25
N PRO A 171 -14.52 -4.05 4.24
CA PRO A 171 -13.17 -3.55 4.04
C PRO A 171 -12.21 -4.62 3.55
N LEU A 172 -11.40 -4.26 2.56
CA LEU A 172 -10.20 -5.02 2.21
C LEU A 172 -8.94 -4.33 2.72
N ALA A 173 -8.99 -3.01 2.85
CA ALA A 173 -7.85 -2.20 3.25
C ALA A 173 -8.27 -1.08 4.20
N ARG A 174 -7.38 -0.82 5.17
CA ARG A 174 -7.34 0.41 5.95
C ARG A 174 -6.30 1.35 5.38
N PHE A 175 -6.77 2.54 5.05
CA PHE A 175 -5.93 3.65 4.64
C PHE A 175 -5.78 4.62 5.80
N ILE A 176 -4.54 4.95 6.15
CA ILE A 176 -4.22 5.86 7.25
C ILE A 176 -3.54 7.08 6.64
N MET A 177 -4.07 8.28 6.89
CA MET A 177 -3.40 9.52 6.53
C MET A 177 -2.78 10.15 7.77
N ILE A 178 -1.55 10.61 7.64
CA ILE A 178 -0.83 11.30 8.71
C ILE A 178 -0.12 12.53 8.15
N ALA A 179 0.00 13.55 9.00
CA ALA A 179 0.72 14.78 8.72
C ALA A 179 2.17 14.68 9.22
N GLY A 180 2.90 13.62 8.89
CA GLY A 180 4.22 13.31 9.46
C GLY A 180 5.16 14.52 9.42
N SER A 181 5.52 15.01 10.59
CA SER A 181 6.35 16.20 10.79
C SER A 181 5.80 17.54 10.28
N GLU A 182 4.60 17.60 9.72
CA GLU A 182 4.00 18.84 9.24
C GLU A 182 3.56 19.76 10.39
N LYS A 183 3.71 21.07 10.19
CA LYS A 183 3.33 22.11 11.17
C LYS A 183 2.02 22.76 10.76
N VAL A 184 0.97 21.96 10.76
CA VAL A 184 -0.35 22.34 10.23
C VAL A 184 -1.00 23.44 11.08
N GLY A 185 -1.31 24.57 10.46
CA GLY A 185 -2.10 25.65 11.05
C GLY A 185 -1.43 27.02 10.96
N ASN A 186 -2.23 28.08 10.95
CA ASN A 186 -1.74 29.44 10.82
C ASN A 186 -0.88 29.87 12.02
N GLY A 187 0.44 29.89 11.80
CA GLY A 187 1.42 30.26 12.82
C GLY A 187 1.71 29.15 13.83
N THR A 188 1.27 27.91 13.54
CA THR A 188 1.57 26.74 14.38
C THR A 188 3.04 26.39 14.25
N THR A 189 3.75 26.31 15.38
CA THR A 189 5.17 25.92 15.41
C THR A 189 5.39 24.46 15.79
N ALA A 190 4.38 23.82 16.39
CA ALA A 190 4.42 22.43 16.81
C ALA A 190 4.01 21.51 15.66
N GLY A 191 4.91 20.63 15.23
CA GLY A 191 4.59 19.65 14.19
C GLY A 191 3.89 18.40 14.73
N TYR A 192 3.28 17.66 13.81
CA TYR A 192 2.69 16.34 14.08
C TYR A 192 3.81 15.31 14.15
N ASN A 193 4.16 14.89 15.37
CA ASN A 193 5.26 13.97 15.62
C ASN A 193 4.74 12.70 16.30
N TYR A 194 5.27 11.54 15.89
CA TYR A 194 4.87 10.22 16.37
C TYR A 194 6.09 9.55 16.99
N CYS A 195 6.13 9.50 18.32
CA CYS A 195 7.29 8.94 19.02
C CYS A 195 6.87 8.46 20.40
N PRO A 196 7.32 7.27 20.84
CA PRO A 196 6.92 6.74 22.14
C PRO A 196 7.54 7.57 23.27
N LEU A 197 6.84 7.63 24.41
CA LEU A 197 7.28 8.37 25.59
C LEU A 197 8.67 7.94 26.04
N SER A 198 9.00 6.66 25.92
CA SER A 198 10.31 6.10 26.29
C SER A 198 11.47 6.61 25.43
N ALA A 199 11.21 7.07 24.20
CA ALA A 199 12.22 7.62 23.31
C ALA A 199 12.24 9.15 23.39
N CYS A 200 11.16 9.84 22.98
CA CYS A 200 11.18 11.30 22.86
C CYS A 200 10.82 12.06 24.14
N ASN A 201 10.39 11.38 25.21
CA ASN A 201 9.96 11.99 26.47
C ASN A 201 8.93 13.13 26.27
N ASN A 202 7.95 12.91 25.39
CA ASN A 202 6.90 13.87 25.07
C ASN A 202 5.53 13.19 25.00
N LEU A 203 4.62 13.54 25.92
CA LEU A 203 3.29 12.94 26.03
C LEU A 203 2.39 13.20 24.82
N ASN A 204 2.54 14.32 24.11
CA ASN A 204 1.74 14.60 22.92
C ASN A 204 2.18 13.70 21.76
N PHE A 205 3.49 13.44 21.63
CA PHE A 205 4.02 12.57 20.59
C PHE A 205 3.64 11.12 20.87
N ASP A 206 3.69 10.72 22.14
CA ASP A 206 3.29 9.39 22.60
C ASP A 206 1.79 9.14 22.39
N LYS A 207 0.95 10.15 22.57
CA LYS A 207 -0.49 10.04 22.28
C LYS A 207 -0.76 9.73 20.80
N ARG A 208 -0.07 10.42 19.88
CA ARG A 208 -0.17 10.17 18.44
C ARG A 208 0.42 8.81 18.06
N TRP A 209 1.56 8.45 18.65
CA TRP A 209 2.17 7.13 18.51
C TRP A 209 1.21 6.00 18.87
N ASN A 210 0.62 6.05 20.07
CA ASN A 210 -0.30 5.02 20.55
C ASN A 210 -1.60 4.96 19.74
N TRP A 211 -2.10 6.11 19.26
CA TRP A 211 -3.22 6.13 18.34
C TRP A 211 -2.87 5.41 17.03
N LEU A 212 -1.78 5.80 16.37
CA LEU A 212 -1.35 5.22 15.09
C LEU A 212 -1.10 3.72 15.22
N LYS A 213 -0.40 3.30 16.28
CA LYS A 213 -0.21 1.88 16.62
C LYS A 213 -1.55 1.14 16.72
N GLY A 214 -2.49 1.67 17.50
CA GLY A 214 -3.80 1.04 17.69
C GLY A 214 -4.61 0.93 16.40
N VAL A 215 -4.53 1.91 15.51
CA VAL A 215 -5.21 1.88 14.20
C VAL A 215 -4.62 0.79 13.30
N ILE A 216 -3.29 0.65 13.27
CA ILE A 216 -2.57 -0.40 12.52
C ILE A 216 -2.89 -1.78 13.09
N ASP A 217 -2.79 -1.94 14.41
CA ASP A 217 -3.07 -3.20 15.11
C ASP A 217 -4.49 -3.70 14.85
N GLN A 218 -5.47 -2.80 14.89
CA GLN A 218 -6.86 -3.14 14.64
C GLN A 218 -7.07 -3.60 13.18
N ALA A 219 -6.52 -2.89 12.19
CA ALA A 219 -6.66 -3.28 10.78
C ALA A 219 -6.06 -4.66 10.51
N LYS A 220 -4.90 -4.95 11.13
CA LYS A 220 -4.29 -6.28 11.05
C LYS A 220 -5.14 -7.37 11.69
N ALA A 221 -5.74 -7.08 12.85
CA ALA A 221 -6.66 -8.01 13.50
C ALA A 221 -7.90 -8.28 12.64
N ASP A 222 -8.35 -7.29 11.88
CA ASP A 222 -9.47 -7.38 10.94
C ASP A 222 -9.06 -8.03 9.59
N GLY A 223 -7.78 -8.30 9.37
CA GLY A 223 -7.25 -8.93 8.17
C GLY A 223 -7.07 -7.97 6.98
N GLU A 224 -7.22 -6.67 7.19
CA GLU A 224 -7.16 -5.61 6.18
C GLU A 224 -5.72 -5.32 5.76
N TRP A 225 -5.51 -4.97 4.49
CA TRP A 225 -4.25 -4.35 4.04
C TRP A 225 -4.05 -3.02 4.76
N VAL A 226 -2.84 -2.76 5.26
CA VAL A 226 -2.54 -1.50 5.95
C VAL A 226 -1.69 -0.61 5.05
N ILE A 227 -2.29 0.50 4.62
CA ILE A 227 -1.66 1.46 3.70
C ILE A 227 -1.59 2.81 4.41
N VAL A 228 -0.38 3.36 4.54
CA VAL A 228 -0.15 4.67 5.18
C VAL A 228 0.22 5.70 4.12
N PHE A 229 -0.46 6.83 4.12
CA PHE A 229 -0.08 8.02 3.37
C PHE A 229 0.55 9.03 4.33
N ASP A 230 1.76 9.45 3.99
CA ASP A 230 2.53 10.46 4.70
C ASP A 230 3.25 11.29 3.64
N HIS A 231 3.21 12.62 3.69
CA HIS A 231 3.77 13.39 2.58
C HIS A 231 5.30 13.21 2.48
N LYS A 232 6.00 13.34 3.62
CA LYS A 232 7.47 13.33 3.66
C LYS A 232 8.05 11.93 3.84
N PRO A 233 8.82 11.41 2.86
CA PRO A 233 9.47 10.12 3.03
C PRO A 233 10.66 10.22 4.01
N CYS A 234 10.90 9.15 4.76
CA CYS A 234 12.14 9.02 5.55
C CYS A 234 13.29 8.47 4.70
N LEU A 235 12.97 7.61 3.73
CA LEU A 235 13.88 7.07 2.74
C LEU A 235 13.63 7.77 1.40
N SER A 236 14.64 8.37 0.78
CA SER A 236 14.50 8.87 -0.60
C SER A 236 15.82 8.74 -1.36
N PRO A 237 15.80 8.44 -2.67
CA PRO A 237 17.02 8.32 -3.47
C PRO A 237 17.59 9.67 -3.93
N ASP A 238 16.89 10.79 -3.72
CA ASP A 238 17.24 12.15 -4.16
C ASP A 238 17.41 13.15 -2.99
N LEU A 239 16.49 13.15 -2.03
CA LEU A 239 16.38 14.20 -1.02
C LEU A 239 17.67 14.37 -0.24
N GLU A 240 18.03 15.63 0.00
CA GLU A 240 19.23 16.00 0.72
C GLU A 240 19.23 15.42 2.15
N THR A 241 18.12 15.56 2.88
CA THR A 241 17.98 15.09 4.27
C THR A 241 17.07 13.87 4.34
N SER A 242 17.56 12.78 4.93
CA SER A 242 16.72 11.61 5.21
C SER A 242 15.97 11.79 6.51
N CYS A 243 14.72 11.30 6.56
CA CYS A 243 13.87 11.39 7.74
C CYS A 243 13.75 12.82 8.24
N GLU A 244 13.47 13.74 7.29
CA GLU A 244 13.17 15.13 7.60
C GLU A 244 12.11 15.19 8.70
N GLY A 245 12.31 16.08 9.66
CA GLY A 245 11.37 16.25 10.74
C GLY A 245 11.62 17.49 11.58
N ASN A 246 10.89 17.59 12.69
CA ASN A 246 10.88 18.76 13.56
C ASN A 246 12.08 18.88 14.51
N GLY A 247 13.21 18.29 14.14
CA GLY A 247 14.41 18.23 14.98
C GLY A 247 14.51 16.96 15.81
N THR A 248 15.38 17.02 16.82
CA THR A 248 15.69 15.90 17.71
C THR A 248 15.11 16.15 19.10
N PHE A 249 14.44 15.15 19.66
CA PHE A 249 13.77 15.20 20.96
C PHE A 249 14.30 14.10 21.85
N ASN A 250 14.89 14.47 22.99
CA ASN A 250 15.56 13.54 23.89
C ASN A 250 16.60 12.64 23.17
N GLY A 251 17.29 13.18 22.16
CA GLY A 251 18.27 12.43 21.36
C GLY A 251 17.69 11.61 20.21
N HIS A 252 16.37 11.62 20.01
CA HIS A 252 15.68 10.84 18.99
C HIS A 252 15.03 11.70 17.91
N ASN A 253 14.99 11.21 16.68
CA ASN A 253 14.26 11.78 15.55
C ASN A 253 12.85 11.17 15.49
N PRO A 254 11.77 11.96 15.71
CA PRO A 254 10.41 11.45 15.66
C PRO A 254 10.02 10.83 14.32
N SER A 255 10.51 11.35 13.18
CA SER A 255 10.24 10.76 11.86
C SER A 255 10.86 9.36 11.73
N ALA A 256 12.07 9.15 12.27
CA ALA A 256 12.68 7.84 12.30
C ALA A 256 11.93 6.88 13.23
N GLN A 257 11.46 7.36 14.39
CA GLN A 257 10.65 6.55 15.30
C GLN A 257 9.34 6.13 14.62
N MET A 258 8.65 7.05 13.97
CA MET A 258 7.42 6.76 13.21
C MET A 258 7.63 5.64 12.18
N TRP A 259 8.73 5.67 11.44
CA TRP A 259 9.08 4.57 10.53
C TRP A 259 9.40 3.26 11.25
N ASN A 260 10.06 3.31 12.41
CA ASN A 260 10.24 2.14 13.27
C ASN A 260 8.89 1.54 13.72
N LEU A 261 7.85 2.37 13.92
CA LEU A 261 6.50 1.87 14.16
C LEU A 261 5.98 1.11 12.94
N PHE A 262 6.11 1.65 11.73
CA PHE A 262 5.65 0.96 10.51
C PHE A 262 6.28 -0.41 10.34
N PHE A 263 7.60 -0.52 10.58
CA PHE A 263 8.29 -1.80 10.52
C PHE A 263 7.85 -2.78 11.61
N SER A 264 7.77 -2.31 12.86
CA SER A 264 7.43 -3.18 14.00
C SER A 264 5.98 -3.65 13.99
N GLU A 265 5.07 -2.80 13.52
CA GLU A 265 3.65 -3.13 13.40
C GLU A 265 3.31 -3.81 12.08
N GLY A 266 4.25 -3.94 11.14
CA GLY A 266 4.02 -4.66 9.88
C GLY A 266 3.00 -3.97 8.97
N VAL A 267 3.18 -2.67 8.76
CA VAL A 267 2.50 -1.94 7.68
C VAL A 267 2.86 -2.58 6.34
N ASP A 268 1.89 -2.74 5.44
CA ASP A 268 2.12 -3.38 4.15
C ASP A 268 2.76 -2.41 3.15
N LEU A 269 2.24 -1.18 3.10
CA LEU A 269 2.65 -0.16 2.15
C LEU A 269 2.66 1.24 2.78
N VAL A 270 3.74 1.98 2.58
CA VAL A 270 3.83 3.42 2.89
C VAL A 270 3.96 4.19 1.58
N ILE A 271 3.10 5.18 1.37
CA ILE A 271 3.06 6.01 0.17
C ILE A 271 3.43 7.45 0.55
N ASN A 272 4.36 8.03 -0.20
CA ASN A 272 4.83 9.40 -0.03
C ASN A 272 4.76 10.21 -1.34
N GLY A 273 4.80 11.54 -1.20
CA GLY A 273 5.09 12.49 -2.27
C GLY A 273 6.45 13.14 -1.99
N HIS A 274 6.49 14.48 -2.03
CA HIS A 274 7.57 15.37 -1.58
C HIS A 274 8.85 15.33 -2.41
N ALA A 275 9.38 14.14 -2.65
CA ALA A 275 10.45 13.93 -3.61
C ALA A 275 9.85 13.85 -5.00
N HIS A 276 10.29 14.73 -5.90
CA HIS A 276 9.70 14.92 -7.24
C HIS A 276 10.19 13.86 -8.24
N LEU A 277 10.06 12.60 -7.85
CA LEU A 277 10.44 11.40 -8.59
C LEU A 277 9.49 10.24 -8.27
N HIS A 278 9.60 9.16 -9.04
CA HIS A 278 9.01 7.87 -8.67
C HIS A 278 10.07 6.96 -8.05
N ALA A 279 9.76 6.29 -6.94
CA ALA A 279 10.62 5.25 -6.39
C ALA A 279 9.84 4.17 -5.65
N ARG A 280 10.32 2.93 -5.76
CA ARG A 280 9.86 1.78 -4.99
C ARG A 280 11.01 1.16 -4.21
N SER A 281 10.82 1.01 -2.91
CA SER A 281 11.79 0.35 -2.04
C SER A 281 11.82 -1.16 -2.26
N LYS A 282 12.90 -1.80 -1.81
CA LYS A 282 12.91 -3.20 -1.39
C LYS A 282 11.88 -3.43 -0.28
N GLN A 283 11.63 -4.66 0.14
CA GLN A 283 10.82 -4.90 1.34
C GLN A 283 11.68 -4.75 2.59
N LEU A 284 11.35 -3.77 3.43
CA LEU A 284 12.23 -3.31 4.50
C LEU A 284 11.70 -3.64 5.89
N THR A 285 12.61 -3.93 6.81
CA THR A 285 12.32 -4.18 8.24
C THR A 285 12.97 -3.18 9.19
N CYS A 286 13.80 -2.26 8.67
CA CYS A 286 14.44 -1.18 9.43
C CYS A 286 15.06 -0.13 8.50
N LEU A 287 15.46 1.01 9.07
CA LEU A 287 16.20 2.08 8.36
C LEU A 287 17.73 1.87 8.33
N GLY A 288 18.21 0.84 9.01
CA GLY A 288 19.63 0.60 9.24
C GLY A 288 19.95 0.36 10.72
N PRO A 289 21.24 0.20 11.06
CA PRO A 289 21.68 -0.11 12.41
C PRO A 289 21.66 1.11 13.36
N THR A 290 21.56 2.32 12.81
CA THR A 290 21.62 3.57 13.56
C THR A 290 20.40 4.41 13.23
N GLU A 291 19.83 5.04 14.24
CA GLU A 291 18.72 5.98 14.06
C GLU A 291 19.14 7.20 13.23
N PRO A 292 18.43 7.51 12.13
CA PRO A 292 18.75 8.68 11.32
C PRO A 292 18.49 10.00 12.05
N SER A 293 19.50 10.87 12.13
CA SER A 293 19.32 12.24 12.59
C SER A 293 18.46 13.06 11.63
N SER A 294 17.56 13.88 12.18
CA SER A 294 16.65 14.79 11.46
C SER A 294 17.35 15.93 10.71
N ALA A 295 18.66 16.12 10.90
CA ALA A 295 19.43 17.21 10.32
C ALA A 295 20.59 16.72 9.44
N SER A 296 20.72 15.41 9.23
CA SER A 296 21.89 14.84 8.54
C SER A 296 21.55 14.37 7.14
N LEU A 297 22.41 14.78 6.21
CA LEU A 297 22.31 14.52 4.79
C LEU A 297 22.61 13.07 4.40
N THR A 298 23.08 12.22 5.32
CA THR A 298 23.50 10.84 5.03
C THR A 298 23.12 9.89 6.17
N SER A 299 22.10 10.26 6.94
CA SER A 299 21.76 9.62 8.22
C SER A 299 21.18 8.21 8.09
N VAL A 300 20.56 7.91 6.95
CA VAL A 300 20.15 6.56 6.59
C VAL A 300 21.30 5.86 5.88
N VAL A 301 21.81 4.79 6.48
CA VAL A 301 22.85 3.94 5.90
C VAL A 301 22.24 2.60 5.49
N TYR A 302 22.55 2.17 4.27
CA TYR A 302 22.11 0.87 3.79
C TYR A 302 22.61 -0.26 4.67
N SER A 303 21.70 -1.14 5.07
CA SER A 303 22.01 -2.41 5.70
C SER A 303 21.26 -3.53 4.99
N PRO A 304 21.97 -4.54 4.44
CA PRO A 304 21.31 -5.70 3.86
C PRO A 304 20.50 -6.49 4.90
N SER A 305 20.81 -6.37 6.20
CA SER A 305 20.02 -6.99 7.26
C SER A 305 18.62 -6.38 7.43
N CYS A 306 18.37 -5.21 6.85
CA CYS A 306 17.06 -4.56 6.85
C CYS A 306 16.22 -4.94 5.63
N VAL A 307 16.74 -5.77 4.72
CA VAL A 307 16.05 -6.18 3.49
C VAL A 307 15.50 -7.58 3.68
N ALA A 308 14.17 -7.72 3.72
CA ALA A 308 13.50 -9.01 3.74
C ALA A 308 13.35 -9.62 2.35
N ASP A 309 13.17 -8.76 1.34
CA ASP A 309 13.01 -9.11 -0.06
C ASP A 309 13.58 -7.97 -0.93
N ASP A 310 14.33 -8.29 -1.98
CA ASP A 310 14.97 -7.29 -2.85
C ASP A 310 14.04 -6.74 -3.95
N GLY A 311 12.86 -7.35 -4.14
CA GLY A 311 11.85 -6.90 -5.09
C GLY A 311 12.24 -7.06 -6.57
N SER A 312 13.28 -7.83 -6.87
CA SER A 312 13.81 -8.02 -8.23
C SER A 312 12.90 -8.85 -9.14
N ASP A 313 12.01 -9.65 -8.56
CA ASP A 313 10.99 -10.45 -9.26
C ASP A 313 9.61 -9.76 -9.27
N ASN A 314 9.52 -8.54 -8.73
CA ASN A 314 8.29 -7.75 -8.58
C ASN A 314 7.22 -8.41 -7.69
N VAL A 315 7.61 -9.32 -6.79
CA VAL A 315 6.71 -9.99 -5.85
C VAL A 315 7.22 -9.80 -4.43
N TYR A 316 6.39 -9.21 -3.58
CA TYR A 316 6.64 -9.12 -2.14
C TYR A 316 5.66 -10.00 -1.37
N THR A 317 6.05 -10.35 -0.15
CA THR A 317 5.23 -11.19 0.73
C THR A 317 4.64 -10.35 1.86
N ARG A 318 3.31 -10.38 2.03
CA ARG A 318 2.63 -9.67 3.11
C ARG A 318 3.23 -10.04 4.49
N GLY A 319 3.42 -9.02 5.34
CA GLY A 319 3.93 -9.21 6.70
C GLY A 319 5.42 -9.56 6.80
N LYS A 320 6.20 -9.47 5.72
CA LYS A 320 7.68 -9.63 5.76
C LYS A 320 8.43 -8.32 5.92
N GLY A 321 7.73 -7.19 5.86
CA GLY A 321 8.30 -5.85 5.98
C GLY A 321 7.45 -4.86 5.19
N VAL A 322 7.82 -3.60 5.29
CA VAL A 322 7.16 -2.48 4.62
C VAL A 322 7.71 -2.34 3.20
N VAL A 323 6.84 -2.14 2.23
CA VAL A 323 7.22 -1.56 0.93
C VAL A 323 6.93 -0.07 0.98
N ASN A 324 7.84 0.75 0.48
CA ASN A 324 7.64 2.18 0.34
C ASN A 324 7.56 2.55 -1.13
N VAL A 325 6.52 3.30 -1.50
CA VAL A 325 6.42 3.96 -2.80
C VAL A 325 6.43 5.47 -2.58
N ILE A 326 7.27 6.14 -3.35
CA ILE A 326 7.39 7.60 -3.40
C ILE A 326 6.95 7.99 -4.80
N ASP A 327 5.97 8.89 -4.90
CA ASP A 327 5.48 9.34 -6.20
C ASP A 327 5.07 10.82 -6.13
N GLY A 328 6.07 11.70 -5.99
CA GLY A 328 5.91 13.14 -6.14
C GLY A 328 6.11 13.62 -7.58
N ALA A 329 6.08 12.69 -8.55
CA ALA A 329 6.27 12.97 -9.96
C ALA A 329 4.95 13.18 -10.72
N PHE A 330 3.88 13.67 -10.06
CA PHE A 330 2.61 13.90 -10.76
C PHE A 330 2.72 15.02 -11.77
N SER A 331 3.38 16.13 -11.39
CA SER A 331 3.61 17.27 -12.28
C SER A 331 5.03 17.84 -12.22
N GLN A 332 5.72 17.59 -11.11
CA GLN A 332 7.04 18.11 -10.82
C GLN A 332 8.14 17.32 -11.54
N THR A 333 9.26 17.99 -11.84
CA THR A 333 10.30 17.47 -12.77
C THR A 333 11.72 17.95 -12.40
N ASP A 334 11.93 18.38 -11.17
CA ASP A 334 13.14 19.06 -10.74
C ASP A 334 14.12 18.14 -10.01
N ASP A 335 13.64 17.07 -9.38
CA ASP A 335 14.49 16.14 -8.64
C ASP A 335 15.17 15.08 -9.51
N GLN A 336 16.29 14.59 -8.98
CA GLN A 336 17.15 13.62 -9.64
C GLN A 336 17.70 12.61 -8.63
N ILE A 337 17.69 11.34 -9.01
CA ILE A 337 18.32 10.27 -8.22
C ILE A 337 19.79 10.61 -7.97
N ASN A 338 20.18 10.52 -6.70
CA ASN A 338 21.56 10.62 -6.27
C ASN A 338 22.12 9.21 -5.97
N PHE A 339 22.78 8.62 -6.97
CA PHE A 339 23.38 7.29 -6.90
C PHE A 339 24.50 7.15 -5.86
N THR A 340 25.01 8.26 -5.33
CA THR A 340 26.06 8.23 -4.30
C THR A 340 25.51 8.14 -2.88
N ARG A 341 24.21 8.32 -2.68
CA ARG A 341 23.59 8.24 -1.36
C ARG A 341 23.49 6.77 -0.91
N PRO A 342 23.86 6.46 0.34
CA PRO A 342 23.70 5.12 0.89
C PRO A 342 22.24 4.64 0.83
N ALA A 343 21.27 5.53 1.10
CA ALA A 343 19.85 5.22 1.08
C ALA A 343 19.35 4.72 -0.29
N THR A 344 19.99 5.09 -1.40
CA THR A 344 19.63 4.65 -2.75
C THR A 344 19.65 3.13 -2.89
N SER A 345 20.51 2.44 -2.13
CA SER A 345 20.59 0.97 -2.15
C SER A 345 19.38 0.26 -1.50
N TYR A 346 18.50 0.99 -0.80
CA TYR A 346 17.22 0.46 -0.32
C TYR A 346 16.14 0.43 -1.41
N PHE A 347 16.37 1.03 -2.58
CA PHE A 347 15.40 1.05 -3.67
C PHE A 347 15.60 -0.12 -4.63
N ALA A 348 14.49 -0.76 -4.99
CA ALA A 348 14.46 -1.78 -6.03
C ALA A 348 14.42 -1.08 -7.41
N THR A 349 13.61 -0.03 -7.52
CA THR A 349 13.51 0.79 -8.73
C THR A 349 13.22 2.25 -8.39
N ALA A 350 13.66 3.17 -9.24
CA ALA A 350 13.40 4.61 -9.13
C ALA A 350 13.57 5.29 -10.49
N MET A 351 12.94 6.44 -10.68
CA MET A 351 12.99 7.21 -11.91
C MET A 351 12.90 8.70 -11.63
N SER A 352 13.88 9.45 -12.18
CA SER A 352 13.89 10.91 -12.16
C SER A 352 12.95 11.47 -13.23
N ALA A 353 12.01 12.32 -12.82
CA ALA A 353 11.06 13.00 -13.73
C ALA A 353 11.68 14.18 -14.50
N ARG A 354 12.99 14.42 -14.32
CA ARG A 354 13.73 15.57 -14.86
C ARG A 354 14.00 15.48 -16.36
N TYR A 355 13.70 16.58 -17.06
CA TYR A 355 13.92 16.75 -18.51
C TYR A 355 15.37 16.46 -18.95
N SER A 356 16.37 16.87 -18.17
CA SER A 356 17.79 16.65 -18.48
C SER A 356 18.64 16.54 -17.21
N PRO A 357 19.25 15.38 -16.91
CA PRO A 357 20.21 15.26 -15.83
C PRO A 357 21.53 15.96 -16.23
N THR A 358 21.97 16.93 -15.44
CA THR A 358 23.27 17.63 -15.62
C THR A 358 24.13 17.45 -14.35
N PRO A 359 25.48 17.28 -14.42
CA PRO A 359 26.37 17.26 -15.59
C PRO A 359 27.11 15.91 -15.87
N SER A 360 26.81 14.78 -15.22
CA SER A 360 27.44 13.49 -15.53
C SER A 360 26.45 12.42 -16.00
N SER A 361 26.57 12.10 -17.28
CA SER A 361 26.13 10.90 -18.00
C SER A 361 24.87 10.14 -17.53
N HIS A 362 23.80 10.30 -18.32
CA HIS A 362 23.02 9.19 -18.90
C HIS A 362 22.31 8.21 -17.95
N VAL A 363 21.93 8.57 -16.73
CA VAL A 363 21.12 7.67 -15.91
C VAL A 363 19.97 8.44 -15.25
N CYS A 364 18.75 8.20 -15.73
CA CYS A 364 17.53 8.73 -15.10
C CYS A 364 17.04 7.83 -13.97
N CYS A 365 17.43 6.56 -14.02
CA CYS A 365 16.61 5.50 -13.47
C CYS A 365 17.48 4.45 -12.77
N LEU A 366 16.90 3.83 -11.76
CA LEU A 366 17.41 2.65 -11.07
C LEU A 366 16.43 1.52 -11.39
N VAL A 367 16.88 0.40 -11.93
CA VAL A 367 16.03 -0.77 -12.21
C VAL A 367 16.71 -2.00 -11.61
N ASN A 368 16.01 -2.69 -10.72
CA ASN A 368 16.53 -3.83 -9.95
C ASN A 368 17.90 -3.54 -9.31
N GLY A 369 18.02 -2.35 -8.71
CA GLY A 369 19.25 -1.88 -8.07
C GLY A 369 20.39 -1.48 -9.02
N SER A 370 20.15 -1.45 -10.33
CA SER A 370 21.15 -1.08 -11.34
C SER A 370 20.83 0.25 -12.02
N PRO A 371 21.80 1.16 -12.18
CA PRO A 371 21.65 2.38 -12.98
C PRO A 371 21.27 2.07 -14.44
N GLU A 372 20.18 2.66 -14.95
CA GLU A 372 19.71 2.53 -16.33
C GLU A 372 19.39 3.89 -16.99
N ASP A 373 19.61 3.99 -18.30
CA ASP A 373 19.17 5.13 -19.13
C ASP A 373 17.89 4.79 -19.88
N MET A 374 16.80 5.49 -19.57
CA MET A 374 15.46 5.20 -20.09
C MET A 374 14.74 6.48 -20.49
N ASN A 375 13.73 6.38 -21.34
CA ASN A 375 12.76 7.46 -21.43
C ASN A 375 12.00 7.55 -20.10
N SER A 376 11.84 8.77 -19.58
CA SER A 376 11.30 9.03 -18.24
C SER A 376 10.33 10.20 -18.25
N GLY A 377 9.56 10.35 -17.19
CA GLY A 377 8.40 11.21 -17.23
C GLY A 377 7.77 11.49 -15.89
N ILE A 378 6.57 12.03 -15.97
CA ILE A 378 5.64 12.23 -14.87
C ILE A 378 4.53 11.18 -14.95
N GLY A 379 3.83 10.96 -13.84
CA GLY A 379 2.84 9.90 -13.75
C GLY A 379 2.16 9.78 -12.40
N PHE A 380 1.53 8.64 -12.17
CA PHE A 380 0.86 8.32 -10.92
C PHE A 380 0.87 6.81 -10.67
N GLY A 381 0.79 6.42 -9.40
CA GLY A 381 0.59 5.04 -8.98
C GLY A 381 -0.89 4.62 -9.09
N GLU A 382 -1.12 3.41 -9.59
CA GLU A 382 -2.41 2.73 -9.53
C GLU A 382 -2.29 1.45 -8.70
N ILE A 383 -3.21 1.24 -7.77
CA ILE A 383 -3.26 0.06 -6.92
C ILE A 383 -4.63 -0.62 -7.02
N THR A 384 -4.61 -1.90 -7.38
CA THR A 384 -5.77 -2.80 -7.30
C THR A 384 -5.63 -3.72 -6.09
N ILE A 385 -6.64 -3.72 -5.22
CA ILE A 385 -6.67 -4.52 -3.99
C ILE A 385 -7.73 -5.61 -4.11
N THR A 386 -7.34 -6.83 -3.75
CA THR A 386 -8.24 -7.94 -3.41
C THR A 386 -7.94 -8.44 -2.00
N ALA A 387 -8.66 -9.46 -1.52
CA ALA A 387 -8.37 -10.05 -0.20
C ALA A 387 -6.95 -10.66 -0.11
N ASP A 388 -6.41 -11.12 -1.24
CA ASP A 388 -5.16 -11.88 -1.28
C ASP A 388 -3.98 -11.15 -1.92
N GLN A 389 -4.24 -10.02 -2.60
CA GLN A 389 -3.21 -9.30 -3.33
C GLN A 389 -3.44 -7.78 -3.34
N LEU A 390 -2.35 -7.04 -3.11
CA LEU A 390 -2.20 -5.65 -3.54
C LEU A 390 -1.37 -5.66 -4.84
N SER A 391 -1.89 -5.05 -5.91
CA SER A 391 -1.23 -4.99 -7.22
C SER A 391 -0.96 -3.55 -7.59
N TYR A 392 0.30 -3.18 -7.78
CA TYR A 392 0.74 -1.84 -8.12
C TYR A 392 1.16 -1.75 -9.58
N THR A 393 0.84 -0.64 -10.25
CA THR A 393 1.43 -0.24 -11.52
C THR A 393 1.66 1.27 -11.51
N TRP A 394 2.84 1.71 -11.91
CA TRP A 394 3.10 3.13 -12.17
C TRP A 394 2.70 3.47 -13.61
N GLN A 395 1.86 4.50 -13.77
CA GLN A 395 1.33 4.94 -15.06
C GLN A 395 2.02 6.23 -15.49
N MET A 396 2.75 6.18 -16.60
CA MET A 396 3.31 7.38 -17.21
C MET A 396 2.20 8.19 -17.89
N SER A 397 2.07 9.46 -17.51
CA SER A 397 1.12 10.39 -18.14
C SER A 397 1.74 11.19 -19.27
N LEU A 398 2.98 11.64 -19.07
CA LEU A 398 3.74 12.41 -20.05
C LEU A 398 5.22 12.10 -19.93
N GLU A 399 5.84 11.82 -21.07
CA GLU A 399 7.28 11.68 -21.15
C GLU A 399 7.92 13.08 -21.17
N THR A 400 8.67 13.40 -20.12
CA THR A 400 9.39 14.68 -19.99
C THR A 400 10.82 14.53 -20.46
N ARG A 401 11.34 13.30 -20.53
CA ARG A 401 12.67 12.99 -21.03
C ARG A 401 12.60 11.91 -22.11
N PHE A 402 12.83 12.33 -23.34
CA PHE A 402 12.98 11.46 -24.50
C PHE A 402 14.44 11.38 -24.94
N ILE A 403 15.03 10.18 -24.94
CA ILE A 403 16.38 9.94 -25.44
C ILE A 403 16.41 9.12 -26.73
N GLY A 404 15.25 8.62 -27.18
CA GLY A 404 15.11 7.96 -28.47
C GLY A 404 14.03 6.89 -28.48
N SER A 405 13.48 6.62 -29.65
CA SER A 405 12.38 5.64 -29.84
C SER A 405 12.80 4.18 -29.66
N GLN A 406 14.12 3.91 -29.65
CA GLN A 406 14.66 2.58 -29.38
C GLN A 406 15.02 2.38 -27.90
N SER A 407 15.07 3.45 -27.12
CA SER A 407 15.34 3.38 -25.69
C SER A 407 14.10 2.87 -24.96
N PRO A 408 14.26 2.02 -23.92
CA PRO A 408 13.14 1.56 -23.13
C PRO A 408 12.50 2.75 -22.40
N THR A 409 11.17 2.73 -22.27
CA THR A 409 10.45 3.67 -21.42
C THR A 409 10.34 3.07 -20.02
N PHE A 410 10.59 3.90 -19.00
CA PHE A 410 10.48 3.49 -17.62
C PHE A 410 9.06 2.96 -17.32
N SER A 411 9.00 1.87 -16.57
CA SER A 411 7.77 1.31 -16.03
C SER A 411 8.06 0.60 -14.72
N ASP A 412 7.05 0.54 -13.85
CA ASP A 412 7.14 -0.22 -12.61
C ASP A 412 5.82 -0.92 -12.32
N THR A 413 5.91 -2.16 -11.87
CA THR A 413 4.78 -2.95 -11.40
C THR A 413 5.28 -3.92 -10.34
N PHE A 414 4.45 -4.17 -9.33
CA PHE A 414 4.72 -5.21 -8.35
C PHE A 414 3.43 -5.70 -7.71
N VAL A 415 3.53 -6.79 -6.97
CA VAL A 415 2.45 -7.28 -6.12
C VAL A 415 2.94 -7.52 -4.70
N ILE A 416 2.09 -7.27 -3.72
CA ILE A 416 2.24 -7.82 -2.37
C ILE A 416 1.17 -8.89 -2.22
N ARG A 417 1.58 -10.13 -1.92
CA ARG A 417 0.65 -11.26 -1.81
C ARG A 417 0.63 -11.82 -0.39
N ASN A 418 -0.54 -12.29 0.03
CA ASN A 418 -0.59 -13.29 1.10
C ASN A 418 0.27 -14.50 0.67
N ASN A 419 0.95 -15.17 1.60
CA ASN A 419 1.62 -16.44 1.27
C ASN A 419 0.63 -17.34 0.53
N PRO A 420 1.01 -17.97 -0.59
CA PRO A 420 0.10 -18.85 -1.32
C PRO A 420 -0.44 -19.91 -0.34
N PRO A 421 -1.75 -20.21 -0.36
CA PRO A 421 -2.34 -21.23 0.49
C PRO A 421 -1.66 -22.57 0.17
N GLY A 422 -0.71 -22.95 1.02
CA GLY A 422 0.23 -24.05 0.77
C GLY A 422 1.47 -24.01 1.65
N GLN A 423 1.89 -22.84 2.12
CA GLN A 423 2.86 -22.72 3.22
C GLN A 423 2.14 -22.32 4.51
N SER A 424 1.38 -23.28 5.07
CA SER A 424 1.14 -23.27 6.51
C SER A 424 2.51 -23.18 7.19
N SER A 425 2.67 -22.18 8.05
CA SER A 425 3.69 -22.22 9.09
C SER A 425 3.53 -23.54 9.82
N THR A 426 4.41 -24.49 9.53
CA THR A 426 4.46 -25.70 10.33
C THR A 426 4.90 -25.26 11.72
N LEU A 427 3.97 -25.41 12.67
CA LEU A 427 4.19 -25.26 14.10
C LEU A 427 5.07 -26.42 14.62
N PHE A 428 6.12 -26.78 13.87
CA PHE A 428 7.08 -27.85 14.14
C PHE A 428 8.53 -27.35 13.95
N GLY A 429 8.81 -26.11 14.37
CA GLY A 429 10.18 -25.63 14.61
C GLY A 429 10.76 -26.07 15.97
N GLY A 430 10.01 -26.81 16.78
CA GLY A 430 10.32 -27.07 18.20
C GLY A 430 10.68 -28.50 18.59
N ILE A 431 10.86 -29.44 17.64
CA ILE A 431 11.18 -30.85 17.97
C ILE A 431 12.34 -31.42 17.12
N GLY A 432 13.13 -30.56 16.49
CA GLY A 432 14.32 -30.93 15.70
C GLY A 432 15.51 -31.46 16.52
N GLY A 433 15.27 -31.95 17.75
CA GLY A 433 16.30 -32.45 18.66
C GLY A 433 16.06 -33.85 19.21
N PHE A 434 15.05 -34.60 18.74
CA PHE A 434 14.70 -35.88 19.39
C PHE A 434 14.43 -37.10 18.49
N PHE A 435 14.60 -37.02 17.17
CA PHE A 435 14.47 -38.19 16.28
C PHE A 435 15.58 -38.26 15.24
N ASN A 436 16.83 -38.31 15.69
CA ASN A 436 17.89 -39.01 14.96
C ASN A 436 17.99 -40.40 15.57
N GLU A 437 17.22 -41.35 15.05
CA GLU A 437 17.51 -42.79 14.98
C GLU A 437 16.26 -43.54 14.49
N ASN A 438 16.46 -44.54 13.64
CA ASN A 438 15.47 -45.47 13.08
C ASN A 438 14.79 -45.09 11.74
N TRP A 439 15.61 -44.82 10.72
CA TRP A 439 15.32 -45.43 9.42
C TRP A 439 15.51 -46.95 9.56
N MET A 440 14.43 -47.74 9.50
CA MET A 440 14.35 -49.15 9.06
C MET A 440 13.05 -49.88 9.46
N ILE A 441 11.89 -49.20 9.53
CA ILE A 441 10.58 -49.89 9.62
C ILE A 441 9.58 -49.22 8.67
N SER A 442 9.79 -49.37 7.36
CA SER A 442 8.76 -49.03 6.35
C SER A 442 8.54 -50.17 5.34
N ILE A 443 8.84 -51.41 5.73
CA ILE A 443 8.48 -52.62 4.98
C ILE A 443 7.72 -53.54 5.94
N ALA A 444 6.47 -53.21 6.26
CA ALA A 444 5.55 -54.14 6.94
C ALA A 444 4.05 -53.82 6.82
N THR A 445 3.65 -52.66 6.27
CA THR A 445 2.23 -52.28 6.19
C THR A 445 1.81 -51.92 4.76
N ALA A 446 2.08 -52.82 3.82
CA ALA A 446 1.48 -52.81 2.47
C ALA A 446 0.84 -54.17 2.09
N ALA A 447 0.60 -55.05 3.08
CA ALA A 447 0.03 -56.37 2.86
C ALA A 447 -1.04 -56.71 3.91
N ALA A 448 -2.16 -55.97 3.95
CA ALA A 448 -3.33 -56.36 4.74
C ALA A 448 -4.63 -55.63 4.35
N LEU A 449 -4.98 -55.55 3.06
CA LEU A 449 -6.37 -55.27 2.65
C LEU A 449 -6.72 -56.10 1.40
N SER A 450 -7.04 -57.37 1.63
CA SER A 450 -7.69 -58.25 0.65
C SER A 450 -8.86 -58.92 1.35
N ILE A 451 -10.07 -58.39 1.20
CA ILE A 451 -11.29 -59.02 1.68
C ILE A 451 -11.84 -59.92 0.55
N PRO A 452 -11.94 -61.25 0.74
CA PRO A 452 -12.49 -62.13 -0.28
C PRO A 452 -14.03 -62.08 -0.27
N VAL A 453 -14.62 -61.84 -1.44
CA VAL A 453 -16.05 -62.05 -1.71
C VAL A 453 -16.33 -63.55 -1.73
N ILE A 454 -17.05 -64.07 -0.73
CA ILE A 454 -17.54 -65.45 -0.72
C ILE A 454 -18.85 -65.50 -1.51
N ILE A 455 -18.77 -65.95 -2.77
CA ILE A 455 -19.94 -66.30 -3.59
C ILE A 455 -20.36 -67.73 -3.22
N LEU A 456 -21.43 -67.88 -2.44
CA LEU A 456 -22.04 -69.18 -2.19
C LEU A 456 -22.91 -69.59 -3.40
N ARG A 457 -22.37 -70.41 -4.30
CA ARG A 457 -23.16 -71.06 -5.36
C ARG A 457 -23.85 -72.31 -4.81
N ILE A 458 -25.16 -72.23 -4.55
CA ILE A 458 -25.98 -73.42 -4.32
C ILE A 458 -26.44 -73.96 -5.68
N ARG A 459 -25.84 -75.08 -6.13
CA ARG A 459 -26.32 -75.89 -7.26
C ARG A 459 -27.42 -76.82 -6.75
N ILE A 460 -28.67 -76.60 -7.17
CA ILE A 460 -29.74 -77.58 -7.01
C ILE A 460 -29.62 -78.59 -8.15
N ALA A 461 -29.12 -79.79 -7.84
CA ALA A 461 -29.11 -80.92 -8.77
C ALA A 461 -30.44 -81.69 -8.63
N GLY A 462 -31.28 -81.60 -9.66
CA GLY A 462 -32.52 -82.38 -9.76
C GLY A 462 -32.24 -83.85 -10.05
N ARG A 463 -32.87 -84.74 -9.29
CA ARG A 463 -33.07 -86.15 -9.70
C ARG A 463 -34.56 -86.40 -9.91
N LYS A 464 -34.87 -86.81 -11.13
CA LYS A 464 -36.18 -87.25 -11.64
C LYS A 464 -36.71 -88.43 -10.81
N HIS A 465 -37.98 -88.40 -10.45
CA HIS A 465 -38.76 -89.63 -10.28
C HIS A 465 -39.98 -89.61 -11.21
N ARG A 466 -40.14 -90.75 -11.88
CA ARG A 466 -41.19 -91.11 -12.84
C ARG A 466 -42.56 -91.20 -12.14
N GLN A 467 -43.60 -90.91 -12.91
CA GLN A 467 -45.01 -91.17 -12.60
C GLN A 467 -45.28 -92.65 -12.31
N PRO A 468 -46.33 -92.96 -11.52
CA PRO A 468 -47.01 -94.24 -11.58
C PRO A 468 -48.30 -94.16 -12.43
N LEU A 469 -48.50 -95.15 -13.29
CA LEU A 469 -49.78 -95.71 -13.74
C LEU A 469 -49.56 -97.23 -13.88
N PRO A 470 -50.56 -98.10 -13.67
CA PRO A 470 -51.97 -97.85 -13.37
C PRO A 470 -52.31 -97.83 -11.87
#